data_AF-A0A3M1QHR7-F1
#
_entry.id   AF-A0A3M1QHR7-F1
#
_cell.length_a   1.000
_cell.length_b   1.000
_cell.length_c   1.000
_cell.angle_alpha   90.00
_cell.angle_beta   90.00
_cell.angle_gamma   90.00
#
_symmetry.space_group_name_H-M   'P 1'
#
loop_
_entity.id
_entity.type
_entity.pdbx_description
1 polymer ?
#
loop_
_entity_poly.entity_id
_entity_poly.type
_entity_poly.pdbx_seq_one_letter_code
_entity_poly.pdbx_strand_id
1 'polypeptide(L)'
;MPKNQTDLPSPTARPLRICMLLDRYLPIIGGAELQASQLVRLLMQDGHDVIVVTRRLTDDLPRYEVIDGIAVRRLSPVGLGFRSNILMLGRVLWYLMRHARSYDIIHVHTIGPLGLASAIAGKLTRTPVVMKIATYGDINRKEHTGKPTPQYKAFVRRFLLPDRLWKKLLRQVSVIVAISDAIKKEAVNAGL
;
A
#
# COMPACT_ATOMS: atom_id res chain seq x y z
N MET A 1 14.61 -31.41 5.06
CA MET A 1 13.41 -31.28 5.91
C MET A 1 12.93 -29.84 5.84
N PRO A 2 11.68 -29.55 5.46
CA PRO A 2 11.19 -28.17 5.39
C PRO A 2 11.10 -27.58 6.81
N LYS A 3 11.59 -26.35 6.97
CA LYS A 3 11.53 -25.61 8.24
C LYS A 3 10.07 -25.31 8.59
N ASN A 4 9.69 -25.65 9.82
CA ASN A 4 8.37 -25.41 10.42
C ASN A 4 7.86 -23.98 10.21
N GLN A 5 6.59 -23.90 9.80
CA GLN A 5 5.69 -22.79 10.08
C GLN A 5 5.28 -22.85 11.55
N THR A 6 6.11 -22.36 12.47
CA THR A 6 5.69 -22.11 13.85
C THR A 6 6.35 -20.82 14.33
N ASP A 7 5.54 -20.00 15.02
CA ASP A 7 5.83 -18.70 15.62
C ASP A 7 5.33 -17.49 14.82
N LEU A 8 4.06 -17.51 14.41
CA LEU A 8 3.32 -16.25 14.35
C LEU A 8 3.11 -15.80 15.81
N PRO A 9 3.44 -14.53 16.15
CA PRO A 9 3.25 -14.04 17.51
C PRO A 9 1.78 -14.23 17.94
N SER A 10 1.59 -14.58 19.21
CA SER A 10 0.27 -14.71 19.85
C SER A 10 -0.62 -13.51 19.50
N PRO A 11 -1.94 -13.71 19.27
CA PRO A 11 -2.85 -12.62 18.91
C PRO A 11 -2.67 -11.47 19.89
N THR A 12 -2.47 -10.27 19.35
CA THR A 12 -2.25 -9.08 20.16
C THR A 12 -3.35 -8.96 21.20
N ALA A 13 -2.99 -8.74 22.46
CA ALA A 13 -3.91 -8.71 23.61
C ALA A 13 -5.08 -7.69 23.50
N ARG A 14 -5.08 -6.86 22.46
CA ARG A 14 -6.19 -5.98 22.06
C ARG A 14 -6.39 -6.00 20.53
N PRO A 15 -7.62 -5.72 20.05
CA PRO A 15 -7.89 -5.36 18.66
C PRO A 15 -6.93 -4.30 18.11
N LEU A 16 -6.36 -4.56 16.93
CA LEU A 16 -5.56 -3.58 16.19
C LEU A 16 -6.44 -2.75 15.28
N ARG A 17 -6.07 -1.47 15.12
CA ARG A 17 -6.67 -0.56 14.13
C ARG A 17 -5.77 -0.49 12.89
N ILE A 18 -6.26 -0.98 11.76
CA ILE A 18 -5.48 -1.19 10.55
C ILE A 18 -6.01 -0.28 9.43
N CYS A 19 -5.14 0.58 8.91
CA CYS A 19 -5.43 1.34 7.69
C CYS A 19 -4.86 0.59 6.48
N MET A 20 -5.73 -0.06 5.72
CA MET A 20 -5.35 -0.78 4.50
C MET A 20 -5.39 0.13 3.27
N LEU A 21 -4.26 0.29 2.58
CA LEU A 21 -4.10 1.19 1.43
C LEU A 21 -3.88 0.40 0.14
N LEU A 22 -4.72 0.66 -0.87
CA LEU A 22 -4.60 0.11 -2.21
C LEU A 22 -5.17 1.06 -3.26
N ASP A 23 -4.65 1.03 -4.49
CA ASP A 23 -4.98 2.05 -5.50
C ASP A 23 -6.39 1.88 -6.08
N ARG A 24 -6.97 0.68 -6.01
CA ARG A 24 -8.36 0.40 -6.39
C ARG A 24 -8.99 -0.55 -5.38
N TYR A 25 -10.30 -0.47 -5.20
CA TYR A 25 -11.06 -1.38 -4.36
C TYR A 25 -12.48 -1.53 -4.91
N LEU A 26 -13.29 -2.39 -4.27
CA LEU A 26 -14.68 -2.62 -4.64
C LEU A 26 -15.44 -1.28 -4.85
N PRO A 27 -16.38 -1.21 -5.81
CA PRO A 27 -16.88 -2.29 -6.67
C PRO A 27 -15.96 -2.68 -7.84
N ILE A 28 -14.76 -2.10 -7.95
CA ILE A 28 -13.80 -2.49 -8.99
C ILE A 28 -13.28 -3.89 -8.66
N ILE A 29 -13.53 -4.83 -9.58
CA ILE A 29 -13.16 -6.23 -9.42
C ILE A 29 -11.84 -6.52 -10.15
N GLY A 30 -10.93 -7.16 -9.43
CA GLY A 30 -9.68 -7.69 -9.93
C GLY A 30 -9.02 -8.59 -8.88
N GLY A 31 -7.93 -9.26 -9.25
CA GLY A 31 -7.28 -10.23 -8.36
C GLY A 31 -6.75 -9.59 -7.07
N ALA A 32 -6.19 -8.38 -7.15
CA ALA A 32 -5.66 -7.68 -5.98
C ALA A 32 -6.78 -7.18 -5.06
N GLU A 33 -7.89 -6.71 -5.63
CA GLU A 33 -9.05 -6.17 -4.93
C GLU A 33 -9.80 -7.28 -4.19
N LEU A 34 -9.99 -8.45 -4.82
CA LEU A 34 -10.59 -9.62 -4.19
C LEU A 34 -9.72 -10.19 -3.06
N GLN A 35 -8.41 -10.31 -3.28
CA GLN A 35 -7.47 -10.72 -2.23
C GLN A 35 -7.49 -9.76 -1.04
N ALA A 36 -7.54 -8.45 -1.31
CA ALA A 36 -7.63 -7.45 -0.24
C ALA A 36 -8.95 -7.57 0.53
N SER A 37 -10.08 -7.73 -0.16
CA SER A 37 -11.39 -7.91 0.49
C SER A 37 -11.42 -9.17 1.37
N GLN A 38 -10.89 -10.29 0.88
CA GLN A 38 -10.76 -11.52 1.68
C GLN A 38 -9.88 -11.31 2.91
N LEU A 39 -8.72 -10.67 2.75
CA LEU A 39 -7.82 -10.38 3.87
C LEU A 39 -8.47 -9.47 4.92
N VAL A 40 -9.17 -8.42 4.49
CA VAL A 40 -9.88 -7.51 5.41
C VAL A 40 -10.93 -8.28 6.21
N ARG A 41 -11.72 -9.14 5.54
CA ARG A 41 -12.73 -9.96 6.21
C ARG A 41 -12.13 -10.88 7.27
N LEU A 42 -11.03 -11.57 6.95
CA LEU A 42 -10.33 -12.44 7.90
C LEU A 42 -9.79 -11.65 9.10
N LEU A 43 -9.16 -10.50 8.86
CA LEU A 43 -8.67 -9.63 9.95
C LEU A 43 -9.81 -9.13 10.85
N MET A 44 -10.96 -8.78 10.27
CA MET A 44 -12.14 -8.36 11.03
C MET A 44 -12.75 -9.52 11.82
N GLN A 45 -12.77 -10.74 11.26
CA GLN A 45 -13.21 -11.95 11.96
C GLN A 45 -12.31 -12.29 13.15
N ASP A 46 -11.01 -12.00 13.04
CA ASP A 46 -10.04 -12.12 14.14
C ASP A 46 -10.14 -10.96 15.15
N GLY A 47 -11.15 -10.08 15.00
CA GLY A 47 -11.48 -9.02 15.95
C GLY A 47 -10.71 -7.71 15.73
N HIS A 48 -10.03 -7.53 14.60
CA HIS A 48 -9.35 -6.26 14.27
C HIS A 48 -10.29 -5.25 13.61
N ASP A 49 -10.01 -3.96 13.80
CA ASP A 49 -10.73 -2.87 13.14
C ASP A 49 -9.96 -2.46 11.88
N VAL A 50 -10.59 -2.57 10.71
CA VAL A 50 -9.95 -2.34 9.42
C VAL A 50 -10.72 -1.31 8.62
N ILE A 51 -10.03 -0.25 8.21
CA ILE A 51 -10.52 0.70 7.20
C ILE A 51 -9.73 0.53 5.91
N VAL A 52 -10.44 0.49 4.79
CA VAL A 52 -9.85 0.54 3.46
C VAL A 52 -9.78 1.98 2.98
N VAL A 53 -8.59 2.43 2.61
CA VAL A 53 -8.35 3.73 1.98
C VAL A 53 -7.87 3.50 0.56
N THR A 54 -8.60 4.04 -0.41
CA THR A 54 -8.34 3.80 -1.83
C THR A 54 -8.51 5.04 -2.69
N ARG A 55 -8.21 4.96 -3.99
CA ARG A 55 -8.47 6.05 -4.93
C ARG A 55 -9.94 6.07 -5.32
N ARG A 56 -10.48 7.28 -5.49
CA ARG A 56 -11.75 7.48 -6.18
C ARG A 56 -11.50 7.42 -7.68
N LEU A 57 -11.98 6.39 -8.38
CA LEU A 57 -11.68 6.24 -9.82
C LEU A 57 -12.62 7.03 -10.73
N THR A 58 -13.88 7.18 -10.31
CA THR A 58 -14.93 7.86 -11.05
C THR A 58 -15.79 8.69 -10.09
N ASP A 59 -16.53 9.68 -10.61
CA ASP A 59 -17.29 10.62 -9.78
C ASP A 59 -18.59 10.05 -9.21
N ASP A 60 -19.08 8.94 -9.73
CA ASP A 60 -20.22 8.17 -9.21
C ASP A 60 -19.86 7.39 -7.94
N LEU A 61 -18.57 7.04 -7.74
CA LEU A 61 -18.16 6.35 -6.53
C LEU A 61 -18.23 7.27 -5.30
N PRO A 62 -18.86 6.86 -4.19
CA PRO A 62 -18.92 7.69 -3.00
C PRO A 62 -17.53 7.85 -2.36
N ARG A 63 -17.31 9.00 -1.72
CA ARG A 63 -16.07 9.29 -0.97
C ARG A 63 -15.92 8.41 0.27
N TYR A 64 -17.03 7.94 0.82
CA TYR A 64 -17.09 7.02 1.93
C TYR A 64 -18.31 6.12 1.77
N GLU A 65 -18.14 4.82 2.01
CA GLU A 65 -19.24 3.87 2.11
C GLU A 65 -18.81 2.66 2.95
N VAL A 66 -19.78 1.80 3.29
CA VAL A 66 -19.52 0.52 3.97
C VAL A 66 -19.91 -0.59 3.01
N ILE A 67 -18.95 -1.43 2.61
CA ILE A 67 -19.17 -2.56 1.70
C ILE A 67 -18.97 -3.83 2.50
N ASP A 68 -20.02 -4.64 2.67
CA ASP A 68 -19.95 -5.89 3.44
C ASP A 68 -19.42 -5.71 4.88
N GLY A 69 -19.80 -4.60 5.53
CA GLY A 69 -19.32 -4.23 6.86
C GLY A 69 -17.95 -3.54 6.87
N ILE A 70 -17.26 -3.45 5.74
CA ILE A 70 -15.93 -2.84 5.61
C ILE A 70 -16.07 -1.35 5.34
N ALA A 71 -15.49 -0.51 6.19
CA ALA A 71 -15.41 0.93 5.95
C ALA A 71 -14.45 1.23 4.79
N VAL A 72 -14.93 1.90 3.74
CA VAL A 72 -14.14 2.26 2.56
C VAL A 72 -14.13 3.77 2.40
N ARG A 73 -12.93 4.37 2.40
CA ARG A 73 -12.70 5.80 2.15
C ARG A 73 -11.95 6.01 0.84
N ARG A 74 -12.51 6.80 -0.05
CA ARG A 74 -11.92 7.12 -1.35
C ARG A 74 -11.36 8.53 -1.39
N LEU A 75 -10.08 8.62 -1.73
CA LEU A 75 -9.38 9.89 -1.87
C LEU A 75 -9.44 10.39 -3.32
N SER A 76 -9.62 11.69 -3.46
CA SER A 76 -9.43 12.41 -4.72
C SER A 76 -7.93 12.61 -5.00
N PRO A 77 -7.50 12.85 -6.26
CA PRO A 77 -8.29 13.11 -7.47
C PRO A 77 -8.96 11.87 -8.07
N VAL A 78 -9.93 12.15 -8.96
CA VAL A 78 -10.63 11.13 -9.74
C VAL A 78 -9.78 10.66 -10.92
N GLY A 79 -9.85 9.38 -11.26
CA GLY A 79 -9.22 8.79 -12.43
C GLY A 79 -7.74 8.46 -12.29
N LEU A 80 -7.18 7.91 -13.37
CA LEU A 80 -5.80 7.46 -13.47
C LEU A 80 -4.94 8.43 -14.29
N GLY A 81 -3.62 8.30 -14.15
CA GLY A 81 -2.66 9.03 -14.97
C GLY A 81 -1.60 9.74 -14.17
N PHE A 82 -0.65 10.35 -14.88
CA PHE A 82 0.57 10.88 -14.28
C PHE A 82 0.32 12.02 -13.27
N ARG A 83 -0.47 13.03 -13.65
CA ARG A 83 -0.87 14.12 -12.75
C ARG A 83 -1.67 13.60 -11.56
N SER A 84 -2.59 12.65 -11.81
CA SER A 84 -3.40 11.99 -10.79
C SER A 84 -2.54 11.24 -9.77
N ASN A 85 -1.43 10.62 -10.19
CA ASN A 85 -0.49 9.95 -9.30
C ASN A 85 0.30 10.90 -8.39
N ILE A 86 0.74 12.05 -8.90
CA ILE A 86 1.41 13.07 -8.07
C ILE A 86 0.45 13.63 -7.02
N LEU A 87 -0.76 13.98 -7.45
CA LEU A 87 -1.78 14.49 -6.53
C LEU A 87 -2.19 13.44 -5.51
N MET A 88 -2.28 12.17 -5.91
CA MET A 88 -2.58 11.06 -4.99
C MET A 88 -1.49 10.88 -3.94
N LEU A 89 -0.19 10.98 -4.31
CA LEU A 89 0.91 10.98 -3.34
C LEU A 89 0.68 12.04 -2.25
N GLY A 90 0.43 13.29 -2.64
CA GLY A 90 0.19 14.38 -1.70
C GLY A 90 -1.07 14.18 -0.86
N ARG A 91 -2.14 13.64 -1.45
CA ARG A 91 -3.43 13.40 -0.79
C ARG A 91 -3.37 12.27 0.23
N VAL A 92 -2.72 11.16 -0.10
CA VAL A 92 -2.49 10.04 0.81
C VAL A 92 -1.57 10.50 1.95
N LEU A 93 -0.48 11.22 1.63
CA LEU A 93 0.41 11.76 2.65
C LEU A 93 -0.34 12.68 3.61
N TRP A 94 -1.11 13.63 3.10
CA TRP A 94 -1.92 14.53 3.93
C TRP A 94 -2.93 13.79 4.81
N TYR A 95 -3.61 12.78 4.24
CA TYR A 95 -4.54 11.95 4.98
C TYR A 95 -3.84 11.21 6.13
N LEU A 96 -2.72 10.54 5.84
CA LEU A 96 -1.95 9.81 6.83
C LEU A 96 -1.32 10.73 7.88
N MET A 97 -0.83 11.92 7.52
CA MET A 97 -0.33 12.88 8.51
C MET A 97 -1.38 13.30 9.54
N ARG A 98 -2.67 13.19 9.22
CA ARG A 98 -3.78 13.49 10.12
C ARG A 98 -4.32 12.30 10.90
N HIS A 99 -4.26 11.10 10.32
CA HIS A 99 -4.95 9.92 10.86
C HIS A 99 -3.99 8.79 11.25
N ALA A 100 -2.73 8.78 10.82
CA ALA A 100 -1.83 7.65 11.03
C ALA A 100 -1.69 7.27 12.51
N ARG A 101 -1.63 8.26 13.42
CA ARG A 101 -1.52 8.02 14.86
C ARG A 101 -2.77 7.40 15.50
N SER A 102 -3.91 7.38 14.82
CA SER A 102 -5.10 6.65 15.28
C SER A 102 -5.09 5.18 14.86
N TYR A 103 -4.14 4.78 14.02
CA TYR A 103 -3.94 3.41 13.57
C TYR A 103 -2.75 2.79 14.29
N ASP A 104 -2.83 1.49 14.52
CA ASP A 104 -1.70 0.69 15.00
C ASP A 104 -0.79 0.30 13.83
N ILE A 105 -1.37 0.10 12.64
CA ILE A 105 -0.65 -0.35 11.43
C ILE A 105 -1.19 0.37 10.18
N ILE A 106 -0.27 0.80 9.31
CA ILE A 106 -0.58 1.16 7.93
C ILE A 106 -0.17 -0.02 7.04
N HIS A 107 -1.14 -0.68 6.40
CA HIS A 107 -0.87 -1.80 5.51
C HIS A 107 -1.07 -1.41 4.05
N VAL A 108 0.01 -1.20 3.30
CA VAL A 108 -0.04 -0.73 1.90
C VAL A 108 0.26 -1.85 0.92
N HIS A 109 -0.57 -2.00 -0.11
CA HIS A 109 -0.49 -3.11 -1.09
C HIS A 109 0.22 -2.73 -2.39
N THR A 110 0.95 -1.62 -2.40
CA THR A 110 1.65 -1.12 -3.58
C THR A 110 2.92 -0.36 -3.20
N ILE A 111 3.90 -0.41 -4.08
CA ILE A 111 5.17 0.32 -4.00
C ILE A 111 5.06 1.70 -4.66
N GLY A 112 3.96 2.03 -5.34
CA GLY A 112 3.76 3.29 -6.06
C GLY A 112 3.56 4.53 -5.17
N PRO A 113 2.79 5.54 -5.65
CA PRO A 113 2.52 6.78 -4.90
C PRO A 113 2.00 6.55 -3.46
N LEU A 114 1.10 5.57 -3.27
CA LEU A 114 0.58 5.21 -1.94
C LEU A 114 1.67 4.62 -1.05
N GLY A 115 2.54 3.76 -1.59
CA GLY A 115 3.67 3.17 -0.86
C GLY A 115 4.66 4.23 -0.40
N LEU A 116 5.02 5.17 -1.29
CA LEU A 116 5.90 6.28 -0.94
C LEU A 116 5.28 7.19 0.13
N ALA A 117 4.01 7.58 -0.01
CA ALA A 117 3.31 8.36 1.01
C ALA A 117 3.28 7.64 2.36
N SER A 118 3.02 6.33 2.34
CA SER A 118 2.97 5.50 3.56
C SER A 118 4.32 5.43 4.25
N ALA A 119 5.41 5.22 3.51
CA ALA A 119 6.76 5.19 4.09
C ALA A 119 7.14 6.53 4.73
N ILE A 120 6.85 7.66 4.05
CA ILE A 120 7.11 9.00 4.60
C ILE A 120 6.24 9.23 5.85
N ALA A 121 4.93 9.01 5.76
CA ALA A 121 4.01 9.27 6.84
C ALA A 121 4.28 8.36 8.05
N GLY A 122 4.55 7.07 7.82
CA GLY A 122 4.90 6.12 8.87
C GLY A 122 6.14 6.56 9.65
N LYS A 123 7.18 7.02 8.94
CA LYS A 123 8.37 7.58 9.60
C LYS A 123 8.06 8.84 10.42
N LEU A 124 7.32 9.79 9.86
CA LEU A 124 7.03 11.07 10.51
C LEU A 124 6.06 10.93 11.69
N THR A 125 5.11 10.01 11.59
CA THR A 125 4.10 9.76 12.63
C THR A 125 4.50 8.68 13.62
N ARG A 126 5.58 7.95 13.33
CA ARG A 126 6.04 6.73 14.04
C ARG A 126 5.00 5.62 14.04
N THR A 127 4.20 5.54 12.98
CA THR A 127 3.21 4.48 12.78
C THR A 127 3.84 3.36 11.96
N PRO A 128 3.84 2.10 12.44
CA PRO A 128 4.35 0.95 11.69
C PRO A 128 3.71 0.83 10.31
N VAL A 129 4.54 0.50 9.31
CA VAL A 129 4.09 0.31 7.92
C VAL A 129 4.41 -1.12 7.49
N VAL A 130 3.40 -1.83 7.01
CA VAL A 130 3.54 -3.15 6.37
C VAL A 130 3.28 -2.99 4.88
N MET A 131 4.26 -3.30 4.05
CA MET A 131 4.16 -3.15 2.59
C MET A 131 4.06 -4.51 1.91
N LYS A 132 2.92 -4.79 1.27
CA LYS A 132 2.73 -5.96 0.42
C LYS A 132 3.13 -5.64 -1.02
N ILE A 133 3.98 -6.48 -1.58
CA ILE A 133 4.47 -6.39 -2.96
C ILE A 133 3.87 -7.55 -3.74
N ALA A 134 3.01 -7.21 -4.70
CA ALA A 134 2.25 -8.20 -5.47
C ALA A 134 2.83 -8.47 -6.87
N THR A 135 3.65 -7.56 -7.42
CA THR A 135 4.18 -7.69 -8.78
C THR A 135 5.70 -7.77 -8.76
N TYR A 136 6.25 -8.72 -9.50
CA TYR A 136 7.68 -8.76 -9.79
C TYR A 136 8.08 -7.55 -10.63
N GLY A 137 9.26 -6.99 -10.39
CA GLY A 137 9.75 -5.79 -11.07
C GLY A 137 9.31 -4.47 -10.44
N ASP A 138 8.34 -4.45 -9.51
CA ASP A 138 7.88 -3.22 -8.85
C ASP A 138 8.99 -2.57 -7.99
N ILE A 139 9.84 -3.40 -7.36
CA ILE A 139 10.91 -2.94 -6.47
C ILE A 139 12.02 -2.27 -7.26
N ASN A 140 12.47 -2.93 -8.32
CA ASN A 140 13.49 -2.38 -9.22
C ASN A 140 12.93 -1.41 -10.24
N ARG A 141 11.61 -1.11 -10.17
CA ARG A 141 10.89 -0.25 -11.14
C ARG A 141 11.09 -0.72 -12.59
N LYS A 142 11.35 -2.02 -12.79
CA LYS A 142 11.67 -2.65 -14.09
C LYS A 142 10.43 -2.96 -14.90
N GLU A 143 9.33 -3.26 -14.25
CA GLU A 143 8.05 -3.53 -14.90
C GLU A 143 7.03 -2.48 -14.44
N HIS A 144 6.59 -1.67 -15.38
CA HIS A 144 5.25 -1.10 -15.33
C HIS A 144 4.51 -1.76 -16.48
N THR A 145 3.37 -2.38 -16.21
CA THR A 145 2.48 -3.05 -17.18
C THR A 145 1.75 -2.05 -18.10
N GLY A 146 2.45 -1.00 -18.51
CA GLY A 146 2.08 -0.05 -19.54
C GLY A 146 3.35 0.65 -20.00
N LYS A 147 3.54 0.84 -21.32
CA LYS A 147 4.70 1.54 -21.88
C LYS A 147 4.82 2.90 -21.19
N PRO A 148 5.82 3.13 -20.32
CA PRO A 148 5.86 4.35 -19.54
C PRO A 148 6.16 5.49 -20.52
N THR A 149 5.31 6.52 -20.54
CA THR A 149 5.53 7.66 -21.43
C THR A 149 6.90 8.29 -21.15
N PRO A 150 7.59 8.84 -22.17
CA PRO A 150 8.90 9.47 -21.97
C PRO A 150 8.90 10.53 -20.87
N GLN A 151 7.79 11.26 -20.72
CA GLN A 151 7.56 12.25 -19.66
C GLN A 151 7.50 11.61 -18.26
N TYR A 152 6.89 10.43 -18.11
CA TYR A 152 6.88 9.66 -16.88
C TYR A 152 8.28 9.19 -16.51
N LYS A 153 9.02 8.59 -17.46
CA LYS A 153 10.40 8.15 -17.22
C LYS A 153 11.30 9.33 -16.84
N ALA A 154 11.16 10.46 -17.54
CA ALA A 154 11.92 11.68 -17.25
C ALA A 154 11.56 12.27 -15.89
N PHE A 155 10.28 12.32 -15.52
CA PHE A 155 9.85 12.80 -14.20
C PHE A 155 10.27 11.87 -13.06
N VAL A 156 10.10 10.55 -13.21
CA VAL A 156 10.56 9.57 -12.22
C VAL A 156 12.08 9.70 -12.03
N ARG A 157 12.83 9.88 -13.13
CA ARG A 157 14.28 10.07 -13.08
C ARG A 157 14.70 11.44 -12.52
N ARG A 158 13.85 12.48 -12.66
CA ARG A 158 14.17 13.88 -12.32
C ARG A 158 13.64 14.33 -10.95
N PHE A 159 12.49 13.82 -10.53
CA PHE A 159 11.73 14.32 -9.37
C PHE A 159 11.29 13.22 -8.39
N LEU A 160 11.20 11.94 -8.81
CA LEU A 160 11.15 10.88 -7.80
C LEU A 160 12.56 10.69 -7.22
N LEU A 161 12.58 10.40 -5.92
CA LEU A 161 13.79 10.24 -5.12
C LEU A 161 14.81 9.36 -5.85
N PRO A 162 16.11 9.75 -5.90
CA PRO A 162 17.18 8.92 -6.43
C PRO A 162 17.05 7.49 -5.91
N ASP A 163 17.38 6.47 -6.70
CA ASP A 163 17.14 5.07 -6.31
C ASP A 163 17.73 4.73 -4.93
N ARG A 164 18.83 5.37 -4.54
CA ARG A 164 19.42 5.27 -3.19
C ARG A 164 18.46 5.75 -2.09
N LEU A 165 17.83 6.90 -2.29
CA LEU A 165 16.90 7.51 -1.36
C LEU A 165 15.55 6.77 -1.35
N TRP A 166 15.11 6.26 -2.50
CA TRP A 166 13.97 5.36 -2.60
C TRP A 166 14.16 4.09 -1.78
N LYS A 167 15.28 3.39 -2.00
CA LYS A 167 15.64 2.20 -1.22
C LYS A 167 15.78 2.51 0.27
N LYS A 168 16.35 3.67 0.63
CA LYS A 168 16.46 4.12 2.03
C LYS A 168 15.08 4.32 2.68
N LEU A 169 14.05 4.75 1.94
CA LEU A 169 12.68 4.84 2.45
C LEU A 169 12.02 3.48 2.56
N LEU A 170 12.22 2.59 1.58
CA LEU A 170 11.68 1.23 1.66
C LEU A 170 12.23 0.45 2.86
N ARG A 171 13.51 0.66 3.22
CA ARG A 171 14.11 0.10 4.45
C ARG A 171 13.50 0.62 5.76
N GLN A 172 12.70 1.69 5.71
CA GLN A 172 12.03 2.23 6.91
C GLN A 172 10.66 1.60 7.11
N VAL A 173 10.15 0.84 6.14
CA VAL A 173 8.96 0.03 6.29
C VAL A 173 9.26 -1.09 7.27
N SER A 174 8.34 -1.33 8.21
CA SER A 174 8.53 -2.29 9.30
C SER A 174 8.64 -3.72 8.79
N VAL A 175 7.80 -4.08 7.81
CA VAL A 175 7.79 -5.42 7.19
C VAL A 175 7.43 -5.30 5.71
N ILE A 176 8.13 -6.06 4.86
CA ILE A 176 7.78 -6.27 3.46
C ILE A 176 7.24 -7.69 3.28
N VAL A 177 6.04 -7.80 2.71
CA VAL A 177 5.38 -9.08 2.43
C VAL A 177 5.41 -9.33 0.92
N ALA A 178 6.13 -10.37 0.50
CA ALA A 178 6.17 -10.83 -0.89
C ALA A 178 5.19 -12.00 -1.08
N ILE A 179 4.47 -12.02 -2.19
CA ILE A 179 3.53 -13.12 -2.50
C ILE A 179 4.18 -14.32 -3.21
N SER A 180 5.46 -14.21 -3.59
CA SER A 180 6.22 -15.28 -4.25
C SER A 180 7.71 -15.19 -3.94
N ASP A 181 8.41 -16.32 -4.07
CA ASP A 181 9.86 -16.39 -3.88
C ASP A 181 10.64 -15.52 -4.88
N ALA A 182 10.11 -15.32 -6.09
CA ALA A 182 10.72 -14.44 -7.08
C ALA A 182 10.72 -12.98 -6.61
N ILE A 183 9.59 -12.49 -6.09
CA ILE A 183 9.48 -11.13 -5.52
C ILE A 183 10.34 -11.00 -4.26
N LYS A 184 10.37 -12.04 -3.42
CA LYS A 184 11.24 -12.07 -2.24
C LYS A 184 12.72 -11.96 -2.63
N LYS A 185 13.18 -12.75 -3.60
CA LYS A 185 14.56 -12.67 -4.14
C LYS A 185 14.85 -11.28 -4.71
N GLU A 186 13.88 -10.68 -5.39
CA GLU A 186 14.01 -9.31 -5.90
C GLU A 186 14.22 -8.29 -4.78
N ALA A 187 13.43 -8.37 -3.70
CA ALA A 187 13.56 -7.50 -2.53
C ALA A 187 14.94 -7.62 -1.88
N VAL A 188 15.38 -8.85 -1.64
CA VAL A 188 16.70 -9.15 -1.07
C VAL A 188 17.82 -8.60 -1.97
N ASN A 189 17.74 -8.82 -3.28
CA ASN A 189 18.72 -8.32 -4.25
C ASN A 189 18.73 -6.78 -4.33
N ALA A 190 17.59 -6.13 -4.07
CA ALA A 190 17.50 -4.68 -3.98
C ALA A 190 18.08 -4.12 -2.66
N GLY A 191 18.42 -5.00 -1.70
CA GLY A 191 18.95 -4.69 -0.38
C GLY A 191 17.86 -4.25 0.60
N LEU A 192 16.68 -4.86 0.51
CA LEU A 192 15.52 -4.71 1.39
C LEU A 192 15.30 -5.96 2.24
#